data_AF-A0A925L7L5-F1
#
_entry.id   AF-A0A925L7L5-F1
#
_cell.length_a   1.000
_cell.length_b   1.000
_cell.length_c   1.000
_cell.angle_alpha   90.00
_cell.angle_beta   90.00
_cell.angle_gamma   90.00
#
_symmetry.space_group_name_H-M   'P 1'
#
loop_
_entity.id
_entity.type
_entity.pdbx_description
1 polymer ?
#
loop_
_entity_poly.entity_id
_entity_poly.type
_entity_poly.pdbx_seq_one_letter_code
_entity_poly.pdbx_strand_id
1 'polypeptide(L)'
;MNTSFFHHRSLWTLDALSGTDVSALLDTASALKQAAKEGRPQRPLRGKNIAVMCESPTDPALQGFTAAASALGAHVAHIKPSNSRISQPGETHETAVVLGRLYDAIECEGMPLSVVQEVQRHAGCPVFNGLAASTHPLRVLGDLLTMREHINKPLSRTTLCLVADAASPEGSAWQWAAALTGLELRTTRQSAPADFLWDAQSASRCSDGRAELACSCHGEQAPLGPEQVANHQFTLQALLCSMVA
;
A
#
# COMPACT_ATOMS: atom_id res chain seq x y z
N MET A 1 -18.44 10.27 7.68
CA MET A 1 -18.17 8.82 7.64
C MET A 1 -17.21 8.53 8.77
N ASN A 2 -17.55 7.63 9.68
CA ASN A 2 -16.65 7.23 10.76
C ASN A 2 -15.72 6.15 10.17
N THR A 3 -14.59 6.56 9.59
CA THR A 3 -13.73 5.71 8.73
C THR A 3 -12.55 5.07 9.47
N SER A 4 -12.46 5.23 10.78
CA SER A 4 -11.32 4.68 11.51
C SER A 4 -11.57 3.25 11.94
N PHE A 5 -10.94 2.32 11.23
CA PHE A 5 -10.89 0.90 11.60
C PHE A 5 -9.59 0.55 12.35
N PHE A 6 -8.56 1.41 12.30
CA PHE A 6 -7.19 1.09 12.72
C PHE A 6 -6.52 2.15 13.60
N HIS A 7 -7.26 2.81 14.50
CA HIS A 7 -6.66 3.76 15.44
C HIS A 7 -5.43 3.16 16.15
N HIS A 8 -4.26 3.78 15.95
CA HIS A 8 -2.96 3.45 16.57
C HIS A 8 -2.36 2.07 16.22
N ARG A 9 -2.72 1.44 15.10
CA ARG A 9 -2.02 0.23 14.62
C ARG A 9 -1.12 0.54 13.41
N SER A 10 0.13 0.09 13.48
CA SER A 10 1.03 0.09 12.32
C SER A 10 0.68 -1.09 11.42
N LEU A 11 0.38 -0.81 10.15
CA LEU A 11 0.07 -1.82 9.15
C LEU A 11 1.26 -1.98 8.20
N TRP A 12 2.03 -3.06 8.39
CA TRP A 12 3.22 -3.35 7.57
C TRP A 12 2.95 -4.44 6.53
N THR A 13 2.03 -5.35 6.86
CA THR A 13 1.72 -6.54 6.07
C THR A 13 0.21 -6.80 6.10
N LEU A 14 -0.28 -7.57 5.13
CA LEU A 14 -1.70 -7.90 4.97
C LEU A 14 -2.24 -8.83 6.08
N ASP A 15 -1.37 -9.56 6.77
CA ASP A 15 -1.70 -10.52 7.84
C ASP A 15 -2.39 -9.87 9.05
N ALA A 16 -2.22 -8.56 9.23
CA ALA A 16 -2.89 -7.78 10.25
C ALA A 16 -4.33 -7.34 9.86
N LEU A 17 -4.78 -7.64 8.64
CA LEU A 17 -6.13 -7.32 8.16
C LEU A 17 -7.06 -8.52 8.21
N SER A 18 -8.35 -8.28 8.42
CA SER A 18 -9.41 -9.24 8.12
C SER A 18 -9.98 -9.03 6.71
N GLY A 19 -10.72 -10.01 6.19
CA GLY A 19 -11.41 -9.85 4.90
C GLY A 19 -12.41 -8.69 4.89
N THR A 20 -13.05 -8.41 6.04
CA THR A 20 -13.92 -7.24 6.20
C THR A 20 -13.13 -5.93 6.11
N ASP A 21 -11.94 -5.87 6.70
CA ASP A 21 -11.09 -4.69 6.61
C ASP A 21 -10.62 -4.42 5.17
N VAL A 22 -10.21 -5.47 4.45
CA VAL A 22 -9.86 -5.36 3.03
C VAL A 22 -11.06 -4.83 2.22
N SER A 23 -12.26 -5.37 2.44
CA SER A 23 -13.46 -4.87 1.76
C SER A 23 -13.71 -3.39 2.06
N ALA A 24 -13.65 -3.00 3.34
CA ALA A 24 -13.88 -1.61 3.77
C ALA A 24 -12.83 -0.64 3.21
N LEU A 25 -11.55 -1.05 3.15
CA LEU A 25 -10.48 -0.28 2.52
C LEU A 25 -10.72 -0.09 1.02
N LEU A 26 -11.09 -1.16 0.31
CA LEU A 26 -11.38 -1.08 -1.12
C LEU A 26 -12.62 -0.21 -1.39
N ASP A 27 -13.67 -0.31 -0.58
CA ASP A 27 -14.87 0.53 -0.70
C ASP A 27 -14.56 2.01 -0.45
N THR A 28 -13.72 2.29 0.55
CA THR A 28 -13.24 3.66 0.84
C THR A 28 -12.42 4.20 -0.33
N ALA A 29 -11.52 3.39 -0.89
CA ALA A 29 -10.72 3.77 -2.06
C ALA A 29 -11.60 4.08 -3.28
N SER A 30 -12.59 3.22 -3.57
CA SER A 30 -13.57 3.46 -4.64
C SER A 30 -14.36 4.75 -4.41
N ALA A 31 -14.82 5.02 -3.18
CA ALA A 31 -15.56 6.22 -2.85
C ALA A 31 -14.72 7.50 -3.01
N LEU A 32 -13.45 7.48 -2.59
CA LEU A 32 -12.50 8.58 -2.79
C LEU A 32 -12.22 8.80 -4.28
N LYS A 33 -11.98 7.73 -5.05
CA LYS A 33 -11.79 7.78 -6.51
C LYS A 33 -12.99 8.40 -7.21
N GLN A 34 -14.20 7.97 -6.86
CA GLN A 34 -15.44 8.51 -7.41
C GLN A 34 -15.63 9.99 -7.05
N ALA A 35 -15.43 10.36 -5.79
CA ALA A 35 -15.55 11.75 -5.35
C ALA A 35 -14.57 12.68 -6.08
N ALA A 36 -13.33 12.23 -6.32
CA ALA A 36 -12.36 12.96 -7.11
C ALA A 36 -12.79 13.11 -8.58
N LYS A 37 -13.29 12.03 -9.22
CA LYS A 37 -13.83 12.07 -10.59
C LYS A 37 -14.99 13.04 -10.75
N GLU A 38 -15.84 13.16 -9.73
CA GLU A 38 -16.99 14.07 -9.71
C GLU A 38 -16.63 15.51 -9.31
N GLY A 39 -15.33 15.83 -9.15
CA GLY A 39 -14.87 17.18 -8.80
C GLY A 39 -15.14 17.57 -7.34
N ARG A 40 -15.44 16.61 -6.46
CA ARG A 40 -15.73 16.81 -5.03
C ARG A 40 -14.75 16.03 -4.11
N PRO A 41 -13.42 16.21 -4.27
CA PRO A 41 -12.44 15.47 -3.49
C PRO A 41 -12.63 15.70 -1.99
N GLN A 42 -12.59 14.61 -1.23
CA GLN A 42 -12.72 14.65 0.23
C GLN A 42 -11.38 14.96 0.87
N ARG A 43 -11.39 15.73 1.96
CA ARG A 43 -10.16 16.12 2.70
C ARG A 43 -10.22 15.72 4.18
N PRO A 44 -10.30 14.41 4.49
CA PRO A 44 -10.45 13.95 5.88
C PRO A 44 -9.21 14.20 6.74
N LEU A 45 -8.03 14.41 6.14
CA LEU A 45 -6.78 14.68 6.85
C LEU A 45 -6.45 16.18 6.93
N ARG A 46 -7.44 17.05 6.73
CA ARG A 46 -7.24 18.50 6.82
C ARG A 46 -6.68 18.89 8.19
N GLY A 47 -5.51 19.52 8.19
CA GLY A 47 -4.83 19.98 9.41
C GLY A 47 -4.01 18.91 10.12
N LYS A 48 -3.91 17.70 9.55
CA LYS A 48 -3.02 16.64 10.01
C LYS A 48 -1.62 16.85 9.46
N ASN A 49 -0.59 16.51 10.25
CA ASN A 49 0.81 16.58 9.85
C ASN A 49 1.42 15.18 9.79
N ILE A 50 2.08 14.83 8.69
CA ILE A 50 2.76 13.54 8.51
C ILE A 50 4.25 13.79 8.32
N ALA A 51 5.08 13.13 9.13
CA ALA A 51 6.52 13.09 8.92
C ALA A 51 6.88 11.95 7.97
N VAL A 52 7.73 12.21 7.00
CA VAL A 52 8.29 11.24 6.06
C VAL A 52 9.79 11.18 6.27
N MET A 53 10.29 10.06 6.77
CA MET A 53 11.70 9.87 7.10
C MET A 53 12.38 9.09 5.98
N CYS A 54 13.19 9.79 5.17
CA CYS A 54 13.79 9.24 3.95
C CYS A 54 15.14 9.89 3.64
N GLU A 55 16.07 9.17 3.01
CA GLU A 55 17.33 9.76 2.53
C GLU A 55 17.13 10.59 1.25
N SER A 56 16.25 10.14 0.36
CA SER A 56 15.97 10.76 -0.94
C SER A 56 14.49 11.16 -1.06
N PRO A 57 14.14 12.44 -0.80
CA PRO A 57 12.75 12.91 -0.92
C PRO A 57 12.25 12.97 -2.38
N THR A 58 13.14 12.76 -3.35
CA THR A 58 12.83 12.81 -4.79
C THR A 58 12.47 11.43 -5.35
N ASP A 59 12.41 10.39 -4.53
CA ASP A 59 11.95 9.07 -4.96
C ASP A 59 10.50 9.15 -5.50
N PRO A 60 10.20 8.64 -6.70
CA PRO A 60 8.86 8.72 -7.29
C PRO A 60 7.76 8.04 -6.46
N ALA A 61 8.08 6.95 -5.77
CA ALA A 61 7.12 6.22 -4.95
C ALA A 61 6.75 7.06 -3.71
N LEU A 62 7.76 7.71 -3.12
CA LEU A 62 7.58 8.68 -2.05
C LEU A 62 6.80 9.93 -2.49
N GLN A 63 7.05 10.43 -3.69
CA GLN A 63 6.25 11.52 -4.26
C GLN A 63 4.78 11.11 -4.43
N GLY A 64 4.52 9.86 -4.82
CA GLY A 64 3.17 9.28 -4.85
C GLY A 64 2.50 9.28 -3.48
N PHE A 65 3.23 8.91 -2.43
CA PHE A 65 2.76 8.99 -1.05
C PHE A 65 2.44 10.41 -0.61
N THR A 66 3.36 11.34 -0.82
CA THR A 66 3.16 12.76 -0.49
C THR A 66 1.95 13.34 -1.22
N ALA A 67 1.75 12.98 -2.50
CA ALA A 67 0.60 13.40 -3.28
C ALA A 67 -0.71 12.81 -2.74
N ALA A 68 -0.73 11.53 -2.34
CA ALA A 68 -1.89 10.89 -1.74
C ALA A 68 -2.30 11.56 -0.41
N ALA A 69 -1.34 11.77 0.49
CA ALA A 69 -1.58 12.45 1.77
C ALA A 69 -2.04 13.90 1.58
N SER A 70 -1.38 14.65 0.69
CA SER A 70 -1.72 16.05 0.40
C SER A 70 -3.10 16.19 -0.23
N ALA A 71 -3.50 15.25 -1.10
CA ALA A 71 -4.84 15.22 -1.68
C ALA A 71 -5.95 15.08 -0.62
N LEU A 72 -5.66 14.37 0.48
CA LEU A 72 -6.56 14.26 1.64
C LEU A 72 -6.49 15.48 2.58
N GLY A 73 -5.62 16.45 2.31
CA GLY A 73 -5.49 17.70 3.07
C GLY A 73 -4.44 17.68 4.18
N ALA A 74 -3.61 16.62 4.27
CA ALA A 74 -2.50 16.58 5.23
C ALA A 74 -1.34 17.48 4.77
N HIS A 75 -0.55 17.96 5.74
CA HIS A 75 0.76 18.54 5.51
C HIS A 75 1.84 17.47 5.65
N VAL A 76 2.77 17.39 4.70
CA VAL A 76 3.84 16.39 4.70
C VAL A 76 5.18 17.08 4.88
N ALA A 77 5.96 16.64 5.86
CA ALA A 77 7.31 17.12 6.11
C ALA A 77 8.33 16.00 5.87
N HIS A 78 9.31 16.26 5.01
CA HIS A 78 10.40 15.31 4.74
C HIS A 78 11.55 15.56 5.71
N ILE A 79 11.97 14.52 6.42
CA ILE A 79 13.05 14.54 7.41
C ILE A 79 14.12 13.57 6.91
N LYS A 80 15.35 14.06 6.75
CA LYS A 80 16.48 13.19 6.41
C LYS A 80 17.03 12.56 7.68
N PRO A 81 16.99 11.22 7.84
CA PRO A 81 17.51 10.54 9.01
C PRO A 81 18.97 10.87 9.27
N SER A 82 19.81 10.89 8.22
CA SER A 82 21.22 11.29 8.26
C SER A 82 21.50 12.68 8.87
N ASN A 83 20.54 13.60 8.82
CA ASN A 83 20.65 14.93 9.45
C ASN A 83 20.10 14.96 10.88
N SER A 84 19.71 13.81 11.44
CA SER A 84 19.12 13.64 12.75
C SER A 84 19.82 12.52 13.52
N ARG A 85 19.64 12.47 14.84
CA ARG A 85 20.16 11.37 15.67
C ARG A 85 19.38 10.06 15.53
N ILE A 86 18.41 10.00 14.62
CA ILE A 86 17.44 8.90 14.52
C ILE A 86 18.01 7.62 13.87
N SER A 87 19.19 7.71 13.26
CA SER A 87 19.78 6.60 12.51
C SER A 87 20.56 5.60 13.38
N GLN A 88 20.71 5.88 14.68
CA GLN A 88 21.46 5.02 15.61
C GLN A 88 20.54 4.37 16.66
N PRO A 89 20.60 3.04 16.84
CA PRO A 89 19.90 2.36 17.92
C PRO A 89 20.29 2.94 19.29
N GLY A 90 19.30 3.29 20.12
CA GLY A 90 19.52 3.92 21.44
C GLY A 90 19.44 5.45 21.48
N GLU A 91 19.61 6.14 20.35
CA GLU A 91 19.35 7.60 20.23
C GLU A 91 18.00 7.89 19.54
N THR A 92 17.29 6.84 19.12
CA THR A 92 16.01 6.91 18.41
C THR A 92 14.85 7.25 19.35
N HIS A 93 14.90 6.83 20.62
CA HIS A 93 13.86 7.05 21.62
C HIS A 93 13.41 8.53 21.74
N GLU A 94 14.32 9.44 22.07
CA GLU A 94 13.97 10.86 22.29
C GLU A 94 13.40 11.50 21.02
N THR A 95 14.01 11.19 19.88
CA THR A 95 13.56 11.68 18.59
C THR A 95 12.15 11.17 18.26
N ALA A 96 11.88 9.88 18.47
CA ALA A 96 10.57 9.28 18.24
C ALA A 96 9.47 9.94 19.10
N VAL A 97 9.75 10.19 20.39
CA VAL A 97 8.80 10.90 21.28
C VAL A 97 8.55 12.32 20.81
N VAL A 98 9.58 13.05 20.37
CA VAL A 98 9.44 14.41 19.86
C VAL A 98 8.61 14.42 18.57
N LEU A 99 8.94 13.56 17.60
CA LEU A 99 8.21 13.46 16.34
C LEU A 99 6.75 13.07 16.59
N GLY A 100 6.50 12.11 17.48
CA GLY A 100 5.16 11.69 17.85
C GLY A 100 4.27 12.78 18.49
N ARG A 101 4.89 13.82 19.08
CA ARG A 101 4.17 15.00 19.59
C ARG A 101 3.93 16.08 18.54
N LEU A 102 4.71 16.08 17.46
CA LEU A 102 4.65 17.08 16.40
C LEU A 102 3.81 16.62 15.21
N TYR A 103 3.73 15.31 14.97
CA TYR A 103 3.10 14.71 13.80
C TYR A 103 2.01 13.71 14.19
N ASP A 104 0.95 13.67 13.38
CA ASP A 104 -0.16 12.73 13.52
C ASP A 104 0.17 11.34 12.98
N ALA A 105 1.20 11.19 12.14
CA ALA A 105 1.74 9.92 11.68
C ALA A 105 3.18 10.06 11.20
N ILE A 106 3.90 8.94 11.16
CA ILE A 106 5.30 8.88 10.72
C ILE A 106 5.43 7.78 9.66
N GLU A 107 6.05 8.10 8.54
CA GLU A 107 6.46 7.17 7.50
C GLU A 107 7.98 6.97 7.58
N CYS A 108 8.44 5.72 7.59
CA CYS A 108 9.85 5.36 7.64
C CYS A 108 10.23 4.63 6.34
N GLU A 109 10.83 5.33 5.39
CA GLU A 109 11.24 4.76 4.10
C GLU A 109 12.72 4.34 4.14
N GLY A 110 13.02 3.08 3.82
CA GLY A 110 14.39 2.57 3.68
C GLY A 110 15.18 2.45 4.99
N MET A 111 14.52 2.53 6.14
CA MET A 111 15.17 2.42 7.45
C MET A 111 15.28 0.95 7.93
N PRO A 112 16.26 0.60 8.77
CA PRO A 112 16.34 -0.74 9.35
C PRO A 112 15.10 -1.05 10.19
N LEU A 113 14.56 -2.27 10.08
CA LEU A 113 13.35 -2.69 10.80
C LEU A 113 13.44 -2.48 12.31
N SER A 114 14.62 -2.70 12.91
CA SER A 114 14.85 -2.45 14.33
C SER A 114 14.62 -0.99 14.74
N VAL A 115 15.02 -0.05 13.88
CA VAL A 115 14.83 1.39 14.09
C VAL A 115 13.35 1.75 13.92
N VAL A 116 12.69 1.24 12.87
CA VAL A 116 11.25 1.46 12.66
C VAL A 116 10.42 0.95 13.84
N GLN A 117 10.75 -0.23 14.36
CA GLN A 117 10.14 -0.79 15.57
C GLN A 117 10.38 0.08 16.81
N GLU A 118 11.58 0.65 16.98
CA GLU A 118 11.87 1.56 18.09
C GLU A 118 11.06 2.85 17.98
N VAL A 119 10.96 3.45 16.79
CA VAL A 119 10.11 4.62 16.54
C VAL A 119 8.66 4.30 16.88
N GLN A 120 8.13 3.17 16.41
CA GLN A 120 6.75 2.74 16.68
C GLN A 120 6.47 2.60 18.18
N ARG A 121 7.41 2.04 18.97
CA ARG A 121 7.23 1.87 20.42
C ARG A 121 7.10 3.19 21.16
N HIS A 122 7.68 4.28 20.65
CA HIS A 122 7.85 5.53 21.40
C HIS A 122 7.09 6.73 20.81
N ALA A 123 6.70 6.71 19.54
CA ALA A 123 6.03 7.84 18.90
C ALA A 123 4.61 8.09 19.41
N GLY A 124 3.84 7.06 19.76
CA GLY A 124 2.44 7.24 20.19
C GLY A 124 1.46 7.63 19.07
N CYS A 125 1.95 7.75 17.83
CA CYS A 125 1.15 7.89 16.61
C CYS A 125 1.43 6.71 15.66
N PRO A 126 0.61 6.48 14.62
CA PRO A 126 0.86 5.44 13.62
C PRO A 126 2.23 5.60 12.94
N VAL A 127 2.97 4.49 12.85
CA VAL A 127 4.28 4.44 12.18
C VAL A 127 4.25 3.44 11.02
N PHE A 128 4.47 3.92 9.81
CA PHE A 128 4.51 3.12 8.59
C PHE A 128 5.95 2.66 8.29
N ASN A 129 6.09 1.43 7.79
CA ASN A 129 7.36 0.87 7.37
C ASN A 129 7.40 0.78 5.85
N GLY A 130 7.98 1.79 5.19
CA GLY A 130 8.13 1.84 3.74
C GLY A 130 6.80 1.75 2.99
N LEU A 131 5.73 2.38 3.50
CA LEU A 131 4.41 2.30 2.87
C LEU A 131 4.39 2.95 1.49
N ALA A 132 5.34 3.85 1.22
CA ALA A 132 5.54 4.43 -0.10
C ALA A 132 6.22 3.48 -1.08
N ALA A 133 6.96 2.47 -0.60
CA ALA A 133 7.79 1.60 -1.44
C ALA A 133 6.97 0.86 -2.51
N SER A 134 7.55 0.79 -3.71
CA SER A 134 6.96 0.06 -4.85
C SER A 134 6.81 -1.43 -4.61
N THR A 135 7.61 -1.99 -3.69
CA THR A 135 7.59 -3.40 -3.28
C THR A 135 6.74 -3.67 -2.04
N HIS A 136 6.07 -2.64 -1.48
CA HIS A 136 5.33 -2.79 -0.24
C HIS A 136 4.17 -3.79 -0.42
N PRO A 137 3.98 -4.76 0.50
CA PRO A 137 2.95 -5.81 0.37
C PRO A 137 1.53 -5.30 0.20
N LEU A 138 1.21 -4.12 0.76
CA LEU A 138 -0.13 -3.52 0.63
C LEU A 138 -0.43 -2.98 -0.78
N ARG A 139 0.56 -2.92 -1.69
CA ARG A 139 0.35 -2.49 -3.08
C ARG A 139 -0.66 -3.37 -3.81
N VAL A 140 -0.76 -4.65 -3.44
CA VAL A 140 -1.77 -5.57 -4.01
C VAL A 140 -3.20 -5.08 -3.83
N LEU A 141 -3.47 -4.20 -2.84
CA LEU A 141 -4.81 -3.61 -2.66
C LEU A 141 -5.24 -2.79 -3.88
N GLY A 142 -4.35 -2.03 -4.51
CA GLY A 142 -4.69 -1.28 -5.71
C GLY A 142 -4.90 -2.19 -6.93
N ASP A 143 -4.21 -3.33 -6.97
CA ASP A 143 -4.47 -4.35 -7.97
C ASP A 143 -5.85 -4.96 -7.75
N LEU A 144 -6.20 -5.36 -6.51
CA LEU A 144 -7.55 -5.84 -6.14
C LEU A 144 -8.65 -4.82 -6.48
N LEU A 145 -8.40 -3.52 -6.28
CA LEU A 145 -9.33 -2.47 -6.70
C LEU A 145 -9.50 -2.47 -8.22
N THR A 146 -8.41 -2.58 -8.97
CA THR A 146 -8.46 -2.70 -10.44
C THR A 146 -9.25 -3.93 -10.88
N MET A 147 -9.06 -5.07 -10.21
CA MET A 147 -9.84 -6.29 -10.44
C MET A 147 -11.34 -6.05 -10.24
N ARG A 148 -11.72 -5.40 -9.14
CA ARG A 148 -13.13 -5.08 -8.83
C ARG A 148 -13.78 -4.19 -9.89
N GLU A 149 -13.02 -3.31 -10.53
CA GLU A 149 -13.54 -2.38 -11.54
C GLU A 149 -13.74 -3.04 -12.91
N HIS A 150 -12.95 -4.07 -13.23
CA HIS A 150 -12.96 -4.71 -14.56
C HIS A 150 -13.67 -6.07 -14.60
N ILE A 151 -13.87 -6.70 -13.45
CA ILE A 151 -14.49 -8.01 -13.36
C ILE A 151 -15.94 -7.88 -12.90
N ASN A 152 -16.87 -8.38 -13.72
CA ASN A 152 -18.30 -8.36 -13.44
C ASN A 152 -18.78 -9.42 -12.43
N LYS A 153 -17.91 -9.80 -11.48
CA LYS A 153 -18.23 -10.76 -10.41
C LYS A 153 -17.37 -10.54 -9.17
N PRO A 154 -17.79 -11.04 -7.99
CA PRO A 154 -17.03 -10.91 -6.76
C PRO A 154 -15.64 -11.53 -6.87
N LEU A 155 -14.64 -10.94 -6.20
CA LEU A 155 -13.27 -11.47 -6.12
C LEU A 155 -13.24 -12.92 -5.65
N SER A 156 -14.14 -13.30 -4.74
CA SER A 156 -14.28 -14.66 -4.22
C SER A 156 -14.71 -15.71 -5.25
N ARG A 157 -15.05 -15.29 -6.47
CA ARG A 157 -15.41 -16.16 -7.60
C ARG A 157 -14.47 -15.97 -8.77
N THR A 158 -13.32 -15.32 -8.56
CA THR A 158 -12.32 -15.03 -9.58
C THR A 158 -11.11 -15.93 -9.35
N THR A 159 -10.52 -16.41 -10.44
CA THR A 159 -9.29 -17.19 -10.41
C THR A 159 -8.15 -16.38 -11.04
N LEU A 160 -7.17 -16.00 -10.21
CA LEU A 160 -5.97 -15.28 -10.62
C LEU A 160 -4.79 -16.24 -10.73
N CYS A 161 -4.04 -16.13 -11.81
CA CYS A 161 -2.79 -16.82 -12.00
C CYS A 161 -1.61 -15.88 -11.85
N LEU A 162 -0.86 -16.06 -10.78
CA LEU A 162 0.38 -15.36 -10.51
C LEU A 162 1.55 -16.07 -11.20
N VAL A 163 2.18 -15.37 -12.13
CA VAL A 163 3.39 -15.82 -12.82
C VAL A 163 4.59 -15.24 -12.08
N ALA A 164 5.00 -15.91 -11.00
CA ALA A 164 6.14 -15.56 -10.17
C ALA A 164 6.49 -16.62 -9.13
N ASP A 165 7.59 -16.40 -8.42
CA ASP A 165 7.91 -17.18 -7.24
C ASP A 165 6.92 -16.88 -6.10
N ALA A 166 6.13 -17.89 -5.75
CA ALA A 166 5.19 -17.84 -4.64
C ALA A 166 5.86 -17.54 -3.29
N ALA A 167 7.16 -17.82 -3.16
CA ALA A 167 7.95 -17.52 -1.96
C ALA A 167 8.52 -16.10 -1.93
N SER A 168 8.38 -15.30 -2.99
CA SER A 168 8.81 -13.90 -2.99
C SER A 168 7.94 -13.05 -2.04
N PRO A 169 8.39 -11.86 -1.61
CA PRO A 169 7.56 -10.93 -0.86
C PRO A 169 6.23 -10.61 -1.55
N GLU A 170 6.25 -10.39 -2.87
CA GLU A 170 5.07 -10.15 -3.70
C GLU A 170 4.18 -11.39 -3.81
N GLY A 171 4.77 -12.57 -4.01
CA GLY A 171 4.05 -13.84 -4.01
C GLY A 171 3.33 -14.10 -2.69
N SER A 172 4.01 -13.81 -1.58
CA SER A 172 3.44 -13.89 -0.23
C SER A 172 2.31 -12.88 -0.02
N ALA A 173 2.45 -11.66 -0.54
CA ALA A 173 1.40 -10.64 -0.47
C ALA A 173 0.14 -11.08 -1.23
N TRP A 174 0.29 -11.67 -2.43
CA TRP A 174 -0.83 -12.22 -3.19
C TRP A 174 -1.50 -13.42 -2.51
N GLN A 175 -0.74 -14.27 -1.81
CA GLN A 175 -1.33 -15.35 -1.01
C GLN A 175 -2.22 -14.82 0.11
N TRP A 176 -1.76 -13.77 0.82
CA TRP A 176 -2.59 -13.10 1.83
C TRP A 176 -3.82 -12.46 1.21
N ALA A 177 -3.67 -11.70 0.12
CA ALA A 177 -4.79 -11.11 -0.60
C ALA A 177 -5.83 -12.16 -1.02
N ALA A 178 -5.38 -13.32 -1.49
CA ALA A 178 -6.24 -14.44 -1.85
C ALA A 178 -7.03 -14.97 -0.66
N ALA A 179 -6.34 -15.23 0.47
CA ALA A 179 -6.99 -15.69 1.70
C ALA A 179 -8.02 -14.68 2.24
N LEU A 180 -7.73 -13.38 2.16
CA LEU A 180 -8.59 -12.32 2.70
C LEU A 180 -9.81 -12.02 1.82
N THR A 181 -9.72 -12.25 0.52
CA THR A 181 -10.78 -11.91 -0.44
C THR A 181 -11.56 -13.12 -0.96
N GLY A 182 -11.06 -14.33 -0.71
CA GLY A 182 -11.57 -15.58 -1.29
C GLY A 182 -11.18 -15.78 -2.76
N LEU A 183 -10.30 -14.94 -3.31
CA LEU A 183 -9.76 -15.08 -4.67
C LEU A 183 -9.02 -16.42 -4.78
N GLU A 184 -9.28 -17.18 -5.83
CA GLU A 184 -8.51 -18.40 -6.09
C GLU A 184 -7.17 -18.01 -6.72
N LEU A 185 -6.08 -18.19 -5.98
CA LEU A 185 -4.73 -17.93 -6.49
C LEU A 185 -4.10 -19.21 -7.02
N ARG A 186 -3.57 -19.14 -8.24
CA ARG A 186 -2.73 -20.17 -8.84
C ARG A 186 -1.36 -19.59 -9.12
N THR A 187 -0.31 -20.35 -8.90
CA THR A 187 1.07 -19.87 -9.08
C THR A 187 1.77 -20.70 -10.13
N THR A 188 2.50 -20.06 -11.05
CA THR A 188 3.38 -20.75 -11.99
C THR A 188 4.82 -20.29 -11.79
N ARG A 189 5.76 -21.25 -11.78
CA ARG A 189 7.21 -20.98 -11.63
C ARG A 189 7.88 -20.47 -12.92
N GLN A 190 7.12 -20.14 -13.96
CA GLN A 190 7.71 -19.70 -15.22
C GLN A 190 8.17 -18.24 -15.11
N SER A 191 9.35 -17.94 -15.64
CA SER A 191 9.81 -16.56 -15.85
C SER A 191 8.85 -15.88 -16.83
N ALA A 192 8.05 -14.93 -16.37
CA ALA A 192 7.27 -14.08 -17.25
C ALA A 192 8.22 -13.19 -18.07
N PRO A 193 7.93 -12.89 -19.35
CA PRO A 193 8.58 -11.77 -20.03
C PRO A 193 8.36 -10.47 -19.23
N ALA A 194 9.35 -9.58 -19.25
CA ALA A 194 9.49 -8.42 -18.36
C ALA A 194 8.33 -7.40 -18.39
N ASP A 195 7.40 -7.51 -19.34
CA ASP A 195 6.39 -6.48 -19.65
C ASP A 195 4.95 -6.97 -19.45
N PHE A 196 4.65 -7.69 -18.37
CA PHE A 196 3.32 -8.27 -18.19
C PHE A 196 2.40 -7.47 -17.25
N LEU A 197 1.51 -6.70 -17.88
CA LEU A 197 0.38 -5.97 -17.31
C LEU A 197 -0.87 -6.84 -17.25
N TRP A 198 -1.82 -6.46 -16.38
CA TRP A 198 -3.17 -7.02 -16.28
C TRP A 198 -3.77 -7.30 -17.66
N ASP A 199 -3.96 -8.58 -18.00
CA ASP A 199 -4.53 -8.98 -19.28
C ASP A 199 -5.33 -10.29 -19.17
N ALA A 200 -6.61 -10.22 -19.55
CA ALA A 200 -7.51 -11.36 -19.63
C ALA A 200 -7.10 -12.37 -20.71
N GLN A 201 -6.39 -11.94 -21.77
CA GLN A 201 -5.94 -12.83 -22.86
C GLN A 201 -4.82 -13.77 -22.41
N SER A 202 -4.02 -13.33 -21.43
CA SER A 202 -2.86 -14.07 -20.94
C SER A 202 -3.17 -15.10 -19.85
N ALA A 203 -4.43 -15.17 -19.39
CA ALA A 203 -4.91 -16.23 -18.51
C ALA A 203 -4.77 -17.64 -19.14
N SER A 204 -4.73 -17.71 -20.47
CA SER A 204 -4.43 -18.90 -21.27
C SER A 204 -3.06 -19.53 -20.99
N ARG A 205 -2.12 -18.81 -20.38
CA ARG A 205 -0.75 -19.27 -20.07
C ARG A 205 -0.66 -20.14 -18.81
N CYS A 206 -1.75 -20.30 -18.08
CA CYS A 206 -1.79 -21.11 -16.87
C CYS A 206 -2.06 -22.57 -17.26
N SER A 207 -1.28 -23.48 -16.68
CA SER A 207 -1.19 -24.90 -17.08
C SER A 207 -2.52 -25.66 -17.16
N ASP A 208 -3.56 -25.15 -16.50
CA ASP A 208 -4.83 -25.85 -16.31
C ASP A 208 -5.99 -25.18 -17.05
N GLY A 209 -5.77 -24.07 -17.76
CA GLY A 209 -6.77 -23.37 -18.59
C GLY A 209 -7.96 -22.74 -17.86
N ARG A 210 -7.99 -22.75 -16.53
CA ARG A 210 -9.08 -22.20 -15.69
C ARG A 210 -8.81 -20.82 -15.10
N ALA A 211 -7.59 -20.32 -15.25
CA ALA A 211 -7.30 -18.96 -14.86
C ALA A 211 -8.12 -18.02 -15.76
N GLU A 212 -8.69 -16.99 -15.17
CA GLU A 212 -9.40 -15.94 -15.91
C GLU A 212 -8.53 -14.72 -16.11
N LEU A 213 -7.49 -14.60 -15.27
CA LEU A 213 -6.56 -13.50 -15.24
C LEU A 213 -5.16 -14.01 -14.99
N ALA A 214 -4.19 -13.34 -15.58
CA ALA A 214 -2.79 -13.48 -15.22
C ALA A 214 -2.28 -12.16 -14.62
N CYS A 215 -1.34 -12.26 -13.68
CA CYS A 215 -0.52 -11.17 -13.17
C CYS A 215 0.91 -11.68 -13.06
N SER A 216 1.92 -10.90 -13.46
CA SER A 216 3.32 -11.22 -13.20
C SER A 216 3.82 -10.35 -12.06
N CYS A 217 4.75 -10.89 -11.27
CA CYS A 217 5.57 -10.05 -10.42
C CYS A 217 7.04 -10.31 -10.71
N HIS A 218 7.58 -9.59 -11.69
CA HIS A 218 9.00 -9.38 -11.83
C HIS A 218 9.31 -7.87 -11.85
N GLY A 219 10.39 -7.53 -11.15
CA GLY A 219 10.65 -6.25 -10.50
C GLY A 219 10.75 -5.03 -11.41
N GLU A 220 10.48 -3.87 -10.82
CA GLU A 220 10.91 -2.50 -11.18
C GLU A 220 10.73 -1.98 -12.63
N GLN A 221 10.37 -2.79 -13.63
CA GLN A 221 10.58 -2.45 -15.05
C GLN A 221 9.33 -2.42 -15.93
N ALA A 222 8.20 -3.05 -15.55
CA ALA A 222 6.95 -2.88 -16.28
C ALA A 222 6.24 -1.59 -15.80
N PRO A 223 6.06 -0.55 -16.65
CA PRO A 223 5.35 0.65 -16.26
C PRO A 223 3.88 0.30 -16.00
N LEU A 224 3.38 0.62 -14.82
CA LEU A 224 1.96 0.48 -14.51
C LEU A 224 1.10 1.30 -15.47
N GLY A 225 -0.06 0.76 -15.83
CA GLY A 225 -1.07 1.53 -16.54
C GLY A 225 -1.57 2.74 -15.72
N PRO A 226 -2.01 3.83 -16.36
CA PRO A 226 -2.50 5.03 -15.65
C PRO A 226 -3.58 4.76 -14.60
N GLU A 227 -4.46 3.78 -14.88
CA GLU A 227 -5.51 3.39 -13.95
C GLU A 227 -4.99 2.63 -12.74
N GLN A 228 -4.01 1.75 -12.91
CA GLN A 228 -3.38 1.04 -11.79
C GLN A 228 -2.65 2.02 -10.88
N VAL A 229 -1.94 3.00 -11.46
CA VAL A 229 -1.31 4.09 -10.71
C VAL A 229 -2.36 4.85 -9.88
N ALA A 230 -3.50 5.21 -10.50
CA ALA A 230 -4.59 5.86 -9.77
C ALA A 230 -5.15 4.98 -8.64
N ASN A 231 -5.34 3.68 -8.89
CA ASN A 231 -5.86 2.75 -7.88
C ASN A 231 -4.89 2.53 -6.71
N HIS A 232 -3.58 2.45 -6.96
CA HIS A 232 -2.57 2.46 -5.89
C HIS A 232 -2.64 3.76 -5.08
N GLN A 233 -2.80 4.91 -5.75
CA GLN A 233 -2.96 6.18 -5.05
C GLN A 233 -4.21 6.21 -4.15
N PHE A 234 -5.37 5.77 -4.65
CA PHE A 234 -6.61 5.80 -3.86
C PHE A 234 -6.67 4.75 -2.75
N THR A 235 -6.01 3.60 -2.92
CA THR A 235 -5.86 2.62 -1.83
C THR A 235 -4.91 3.11 -0.76
N LEU A 236 -3.83 3.81 -1.13
CA LEU A 236 -2.99 4.52 -0.17
C LEU A 236 -3.76 5.62 0.57
N GLN A 237 -4.61 6.37 -0.12
CA GLN A 237 -5.49 7.34 0.53
C GLN A 237 -6.45 6.67 1.52
N ALA A 238 -7.05 5.53 1.16
CA ALA A 238 -7.94 4.80 2.07
C ALA A 238 -7.22 4.31 3.33
N LEU A 239 -6.00 3.80 3.18
CA LEU A 239 -5.12 3.42 4.29
C LEU A 239 -4.84 4.62 5.22
N LEU A 240 -4.42 5.75 4.65
CA LEU A 240 -4.17 6.97 5.42
C LEU A 240 -5.44 7.47 6.13
N CYS A 241 -6.60 7.45 5.47
CA CYS A 241 -7.88 7.80 6.10
C CYS A 241 -8.19 6.90 7.30
N SER A 242 -7.91 5.60 7.21
CA SER A 242 -8.26 4.68 8.29
C SER A 242 -7.32 4.76 9.50
N MET A 243 -6.13 5.34 9.33
CA MET A 243 -5.09 5.34 10.36
C MET A 243 -4.84 6.73 10.96
N VAL A 244 -5.07 7.80 10.20
CA VAL A 244 -4.69 9.18 10.56
C VAL A 244 -5.89 10.11 10.80
N ALA A 245 -7.08 9.79 10.25
CA ALA A 245 -8.29 10.60 10.42
C ALA A 245 -8.90 10.44 11.82
#